data_AF-A0A096MGY4-F1
#
_entry.id   AF-A0A096MGY4-F1
#
_cell.length_a   1.000
_cell.length_b   1.000
_cell.length_c   1.000
_cell.angle_alpha   90.00
_cell.angle_beta   90.00
_cell.angle_gamma   90.00
#
_symmetry.space_group_name_H-M   'P 1'
#
loop_
_entity.id
_entity.type
_entity.pdbx_description
1 polymer ?
#
loop_
_entity_poly.entity_id
_entity_poly.type
_entity_poly.pdbx_seq_one_letter_code
_entity_poly.pdbx_strand_id
1 'polypeptide(L)'
;FLPAVFACFMASAARSAPLPESGSALVEDPRFQEILQRSRSLTQKILDSIADTHSSCIHTETLKLDSSDIGRFSTMATNIGIPPAPVLTAVSENFTLETGLRVMHDGLQLHQGLLSSIAPRLAEKDKVVALMSDVRDLKIQIAKMQKMNQSHIAAPPTSGSVELRLPGEFEVQVAAHLTLVQLQAFSWDVARCLRSLDRSAGDDNQS
;
A
#
# COMPACT_ATOMS: atom_id res chain seq x y z
N PHE A 1 26.43 37.50 -62.48
CA PHE A 1 26.30 36.03 -62.47
C PHE A 1 26.96 35.51 -61.20
N LEU A 2 26.14 35.04 -60.25
CA LEU A 2 26.51 34.50 -58.94
C LEU A 2 26.90 33.02 -59.09
N PRO A 3 27.74 32.46 -58.20
CA PRO A 3 27.46 31.11 -57.72
C PRO A 3 27.38 31.06 -56.19
N ALA A 4 26.28 30.44 -55.75
CA ALA A 4 26.00 30.06 -54.37
C ALA A 4 26.96 28.95 -53.92
N VAL A 5 27.48 29.05 -52.68
CA VAL A 5 28.14 27.95 -52.01
C VAL A 5 27.23 27.45 -50.90
N PHE A 6 26.87 26.18 -51.04
CA PHE A 6 25.98 25.42 -50.17
C PHE A 6 26.57 25.21 -48.78
N ALA A 7 25.68 25.30 -47.78
CA ALA A 7 25.92 24.99 -46.38
C ALA A 7 26.16 23.48 -46.15
N CYS A 8 26.98 23.16 -45.15
CA CYS A 8 26.92 21.87 -44.46
C CYS A 8 26.88 22.13 -42.95
N PHE A 9 25.66 22.18 -42.41
CA PHE A 9 25.39 22.13 -40.99
C PHE A 9 25.60 20.67 -40.54
N MET A 10 26.67 20.39 -39.81
CA MET A 10 26.88 19.08 -39.19
C MET A 10 25.96 18.97 -37.97
N ALA A 11 24.77 18.41 -38.16
CA ALA A 11 23.89 18.04 -37.07
C ALA A 11 24.48 16.83 -36.33
N SER A 12 25.08 17.06 -35.16
CA SER A 12 25.47 15.99 -34.25
C SER A 12 24.20 15.38 -33.64
N ALA A 13 23.74 14.26 -34.21
CA ALA A 13 22.73 13.44 -33.56
C ALA A 13 23.35 12.78 -32.32
N ALA A 14 23.21 13.42 -31.17
CA ALA A 14 23.44 12.77 -29.88
C ALA A 14 22.38 11.67 -29.74
N ARG A 15 22.79 10.43 -29.98
CA ARG A 15 21.96 9.25 -29.82
C ARG A 15 21.81 8.99 -28.33
N SER A 16 20.79 9.56 -27.71
CA SER A 16 20.34 9.15 -26.38
C SER A 16 20.00 7.66 -26.44
N ALA A 17 20.77 6.83 -25.74
CA ALA A 17 20.43 5.42 -25.60
C ALA A 17 19.15 5.33 -24.74
N PRO A 18 18.10 4.62 -25.19
CA PRO A 18 16.95 4.36 -24.34
C PRO A 18 17.44 3.56 -23.14
N LEU A 19 17.19 4.09 -21.94
CA LEU A 19 17.42 3.36 -20.70
C LEU A 19 16.61 2.06 -20.75
N PRO A 20 17.13 0.94 -20.22
CA PRO A 20 16.35 -0.28 -20.15
C PRO A 20 15.13 -0.04 -19.25
N GLU A 21 13.96 0.12 -19.86
CA GLU A 21 12.66 0.20 -19.20
C GLU A 21 12.24 -1.16 -18.63
N SER A 22 13.03 -1.72 -17.71
CA SER A 22 12.70 -3.03 -17.11
C SER A 22 11.37 -3.01 -16.33
N GLY A 23 10.93 -1.85 -15.85
CA GLY A 23 9.64 -1.68 -15.19
C GLY A 23 8.44 -1.62 -16.16
N SER A 24 8.60 -1.05 -17.35
CA SER A 24 7.51 -0.89 -18.33
C SER A 24 7.08 -2.24 -18.91
N ALA A 25 8.06 -3.08 -19.28
CA ALA A 25 7.83 -4.42 -19.83
C ALA A 25 7.23 -5.40 -18.81
N LEU A 26 7.49 -5.22 -17.51
CA LEU A 26 6.89 -6.06 -16.47
C LEU A 26 5.41 -5.76 -16.29
N VAL A 27 5.05 -4.48 -16.29
CA VAL A 27 3.66 -4.04 -16.19
C VAL A 27 2.85 -4.49 -17.42
N GLU A 28 3.51 -4.84 -18.53
CA GLU A 28 2.88 -5.46 -19.72
C GLU A 28 2.53 -6.93 -19.56
N ASP A 29 3.14 -7.64 -18.61
CA ASP A 29 2.92 -9.08 -18.45
C ASP A 29 1.45 -9.34 -18.07
N PRO A 30 0.70 -10.16 -18.84
CA PRO A 30 -0.71 -10.43 -18.55
C PRO A 30 -0.95 -11.00 -17.15
N ARG A 31 -0.02 -11.81 -16.63
CA ARG A 31 -0.11 -12.35 -15.27
C ARG A 31 0.10 -11.26 -14.23
N PHE A 32 0.96 -10.28 -14.51
CA PHE A 32 1.12 -9.12 -13.65
C PHE A 32 -0.20 -8.34 -13.57
N GLN A 33 -0.84 -8.10 -14.71
CA GLN A 33 -2.15 -7.42 -14.78
C GLN A 33 -3.26 -8.19 -14.05
N GLU A 34 -3.30 -9.52 -14.14
CA GLU A 34 -4.24 -10.34 -13.36
C GLU A 34 -4.03 -10.20 -11.85
N ILE A 35 -2.76 -10.23 -11.39
CA ILE A 35 -2.44 -10.09 -9.97
C ILE A 35 -2.76 -8.66 -9.50
N LEU A 36 -2.48 -7.66 -10.34
CA LEU A 36 -2.84 -6.26 -10.10
C LEU A 36 -4.34 -6.10 -9.90
N GLN A 37 -5.15 -6.68 -10.80
CA GLN A 37 -6.60 -6.58 -10.70
C GLN A 37 -7.15 -7.28 -9.45
N ARG A 38 -6.63 -8.47 -9.10
CA ARG A 38 -6.98 -9.12 -7.83
C ARG A 38 -6.59 -8.28 -6.62
N SER A 39 -5.42 -7.64 -6.67
CA SER A 39 -4.94 -6.76 -5.59
C SER A 39 -5.86 -5.55 -5.41
N ARG A 40 -6.38 -4.98 -6.51
CA ARG A 40 -7.37 -3.89 -6.46
C ARG A 40 -8.68 -4.33 -5.82
N SER A 41 -9.24 -5.46 -6.25
CA SER A 41 -10.47 -6.01 -5.67
C SER A 41 -10.32 -6.30 -4.18
N LEU A 42 -9.20 -6.87 -3.76
CA LEU A 42 -8.89 -7.11 -2.34
C LEU A 42 -8.73 -5.80 -1.56
N THR A 43 -8.07 -4.79 -2.14
CA THR A 43 -7.93 -3.48 -1.50
C THR A 43 -9.29 -2.81 -1.30
N GLN A 44 -10.18 -2.90 -2.29
CA GLN A 44 -11.55 -2.38 -2.15
C GLN A 44 -12.33 -3.14 -1.07
N LYS A 45 -12.25 -4.47 -1.06
CA LYS A 45 -12.89 -5.29 -0.02
C LYS A 45 -12.41 -4.93 1.39
N ILE A 46 -11.11 -4.65 1.56
CA ILE A 46 -10.55 -4.17 2.82
C ILE A 46 -11.17 -2.82 3.19
N LEU A 47 -11.19 -1.85 2.27
CA LEU A 47 -11.79 -0.54 2.52
C LEU A 47 -13.26 -0.63 2.94
N ASP A 48 -14.05 -1.46 2.24
CA ASP A 48 -15.47 -1.65 2.52
C ASP A 48 -15.72 -2.32 3.88
N SER A 49 -14.86 -3.27 4.26
CA SER A 49 -15.00 -4.02 5.52
C SER A 49 -14.53 -3.28 6.77
N ILE A 50 -13.74 -2.19 6.62
CA ILE A 50 -13.24 -1.43 7.77
C ILE A 50 -14.36 -0.77 8.56
N ALA A 51 -15.36 -0.17 7.91
CA ALA A 51 -16.47 0.49 8.59
C ALA A 51 -17.31 -0.51 9.40
N ASP A 52 -17.64 -1.65 8.78
CA ASP A 52 -18.34 -2.75 9.43
C ASP A 52 -17.54 -3.33 10.61
N THR A 53 -16.22 -3.49 10.43
CA THR A 53 -15.34 -3.99 11.50
C THR A 53 -15.23 -3.01 12.65
N HIS A 54 -15.10 -1.71 12.35
CA HIS A 54 -15.04 -0.64 13.35
C HIS A 54 -16.31 -0.63 14.21
N SER A 55 -17.48 -0.60 13.56
CA SER A 55 -18.77 -0.57 14.27
C SER A 55 -19.05 -1.82 15.11
N SER A 56 -18.48 -2.98 14.76
CA SER A 56 -18.67 -4.21 15.54
C SER A 56 -17.79 -4.29 16.79
N CYS A 57 -16.64 -3.63 16.81
CA CYS A 57 -15.64 -3.80 17.88
C CYS A 57 -15.42 -2.55 18.75
N ILE A 58 -15.86 -1.38 18.28
CA ILE A 58 -15.65 -0.11 18.97
C ILE A 58 -17.00 0.48 19.35
N HIS A 59 -17.25 0.51 20.66
CA HIS A 59 -18.51 0.98 21.24
C HIS A 59 -18.38 2.35 21.90
N THR A 60 -17.15 2.86 21.99
CA THR A 60 -16.87 4.16 22.60
C THR A 60 -17.23 5.30 21.63
N GLU A 61 -18.19 6.14 22.02
CA GLU A 61 -18.73 7.23 21.18
C GLU A 61 -17.68 8.25 20.69
N THR A 62 -16.58 8.40 21.42
CA THR A 62 -15.50 9.32 21.06
C THR A 62 -14.58 8.79 19.96
N LEU A 63 -14.62 7.49 19.64
CA LEU A 63 -13.72 6.83 18.69
C LEU A 63 -14.40 6.67 17.32
N LYS A 64 -14.59 7.77 16.60
CA LYS A 64 -15.25 7.77 15.28
C LYS A 64 -14.25 7.70 14.13
N LEU A 65 -14.53 6.83 13.17
CA LEU A 65 -13.67 6.58 12.00
C LEU A 65 -13.46 7.84 11.13
N ASP A 66 -14.46 8.72 11.07
CA ASP A 66 -14.47 9.97 10.29
C ASP A 66 -13.93 11.19 11.07
N SER A 67 -13.57 11.03 12.33
CA SER A 67 -13.05 12.15 13.11
C SER A 67 -11.65 12.53 12.63
N SER A 68 -11.47 13.79 12.25
CA SER A 68 -10.18 14.37 11.85
C SER A 68 -9.15 14.45 12.99
N ASP A 69 -9.51 13.96 14.18
CA ASP A 69 -8.83 14.15 15.45
C ASP A 69 -7.94 12.95 15.82
N ILE A 70 -7.30 12.34 14.82
CA ILE A 70 -6.32 11.24 15.00
C ILE A 70 -5.18 11.70 15.94
N GLY A 71 -4.83 12.99 15.89
CA GLY A 71 -3.83 13.61 16.76
C GLY A 71 -4.15 13.50 18.25
N ARG A 72 -5.44 13.46 18.64
CA ARG A 72 -5.88 13.38 20.04
C ARG A 72 -5.34 12.15 20.77
N PHE A 73 -5.09 11.07 20.04
CA PHE A 73 -4.60 9.81 20.62
C PHE A 73 -3.12 9.55 20.32
N SER A 74 -2.37 10.51 19.78
CA SER A 74 -0.95 10.32 19.42
C SER A 74 -0.07 9.88 20.61
N THR A 75 -0.23 10.52 21.76
CA THR A 75 0.46 10.12 23.00
C THR A 75 0.06 8.71 23.45
N MET A 76 -1.22 8.37 23.29
CA MET A 76 -1.75 7.06 23.68
C MET A 76 -1.27 5.94 22.73
N ALA A 77 -1.22 6.21 21.42
CA ALA A 77 -0.64 5.31 20.42
C ALA A 77 0.81 4.94 20.79
N THR A 78 1.60 5.94 21.18
CA THR A 78 2.99 5.77 21.62
C THR A 78 3.08 4.92 22.90
N ASN A 79 2.22 5.19 23.88
CA ASN A 79 2.19 4.43 25.14
C ASN A 79 1.75 2.98 24.95
N ILE A 80 0.80 2.73 24.05
CA ILE A 80 0.35 1.38 23.66
C ILE A 80 1.43 0.65 22.83
N GLY A 81 2.27 1.41 22.12
CA GLY A 81 3.33 0.86 21.26
C GLY A 81 2.88 0.61 19.82
N ILE A 82 1.88 1.36 19.33
CA ILE A 82 1.43 1.27 17.94
C ILE A 82 2.44 2.02 17.05
N PRO A 83 3.15 1.34 16.14
CA PRO A 83 4.08 2.00 15.24
C PRO A 83 3.34 2.72 14.11
N PRO A 84 3.89 3.82 13.59
CA PRO A 84 3.32 4.51 12.43
C PRO A 84 3.37 3.64 11.18
N ALA A 85 2.44 3.88 10.24
CA ALA A 85 2.39 3.12 9.01
C ALA A 85 3.53 3.56 8.09
N PRO A 86 4.10 2.63 7.30
CA PRO A 86 4.97 3.00 6.20
C PRO A 86 4.27 3.97 5.26
N VAL A 87 4.98 5.03 4.87
CA VAL A 87 4.43 6.05 3.96
C VAL A 87 4.55 5.55 2.53
N LEU A 88 3.41 5.39 1.87
CA LEU A 88 3.34 4.97 0.47
C LEU A 88 3.06 6.19 -0.42
N THR A 89 4.05 6.55 -1.23
CA THR A 89 3.94 7.67 -2.18
C THR A 89 3.67 7.17 -3.59
N ALA A 90 3.25 8.08 -4.49
CA ALA A 90 3.13 7.76 -5.91
C ALA A 90 4.49 7.38 -6.51
N VAL A 91 4.47 6.52 -7.53
CA VAL A 91 5.66 6.12 -8.28
C VAL A 91 6.28 7.37 -8.92
N SER A 92 7.57 7.59 -8.66
CA SER A 92 8.36 8.71 -9.18
C SER A 92 9.79 8.24 -9.44
N GLU A 93 10.64 9.09 -10.02
CA GLU A 93 12.06 8.76 -10.25
C GLU A 93 12.78 8.31 -8.97
N ASN A 94 12.37 8.83 -7.81
CA ASN A 94 12.89 8.47 -6.49
C ASN A 94 12.08 7.37 -5.77
N PHE A 95 10.94 6.95 -6.32
CA PHE A 95 10.05 5.95 -5.74
C PHE A 95 9.66 4.93 -6.81
N THR A 96 10.50 3.91 -6.97
CA THR A 96 10.35 2.89 -8.01
C THR A 96 9.19 1.92 -7.72
N LEU A 97 8.74 1.18 -8.73
CA LEU A 97 7.79 0.07 -8.56
C LEU A 97 8.25 -0.91 -7.47
N GLU A 98 9.56 -1.21 -7.41
CA GLU A 98 10.12 -2.10 -6.39
C GLU A 98 9.95 -1.53 -4.98
N THR A 99 10.30 -0.25 -4.78
CA THR A 99 10.15 0.43 -3.49
C THR A 99 8.67 0.48 -3.10
N GLY A 100 7.77 0.79 -4.03
CA GLY A 100 6.33 0.80 -3.81
C GLY A 100 5.80 -0.56 -3.35
N LEU A 101 6.13 -1.63 -4.08
CA LEU A 101 5.72 -2.99 -3.70
C LEU A 101 6.31 -3.42 -2.37
N ARG A 102 7.53 -3.01 -2.02
CA ARG A 102 8.16 -3.28 -0.71
C ARG A 102 7.40 -2.58 0.43
N VAL A 103 7.17 -1.29 0.30
CA VAL A 103 6.41 -0.49 1.29
C VAL A 103 4.98 -1.04 1.46
N MET A 104 4.32 -1.43 0.38
CA MET A 104 3.02 -2.10 0.44
C MET A 104 3.07 -3.37 1.28
N HIS A 105 4.03 -4.26 0.99
CA HIS A 105 4.17 -5.53 1.70
C HIS A 105 4.42 -5.32 3.20
N ASP A 106 5.35 -4.43 3.54
CA ASP A 106 5.73 -4.16 4.92
C ASP A 106 4.58 -3.51 5.70
N GLY A 107 3.87 -2.57 5.08
CA GLY A 107 2.68 -1.96 5.68
C GLY A 107 1.56 -2.97 5.90
N LEU A 108 1.27 -3.85 4.93
CA LEU A 108 0.28 -4.91 5.12
C LEU A 108 0.69 -5.87 6.24
N GLN A 109 1.97 -6.24 6.31
CA GLN A 109 2.50 -7.08 7.38
C GLN A 109 2.35 -6.42 8.75
N LEU A 110 2.64 -5.13 8.86
CA LEU A 110 2.45 -4.37 10.09
C LEU A 110 1.00 -4.45 10.57
N HIS A 111 0.04 -4.15 9.71
CA HIS A 111 -1.38 -4.17 10.07
C HIS A 111 -1.86 -5.57 10.44
N GLN A 112 -1.34 -6.63 9.81
CA GLN A 112 -1.61 -7.99 10.27
C GLN A 112 -1.12 -8.25 11.68
N GLY A 113 0.10 -7.80 12.02
CA GLY A 113 0.66 -7.90 13.36
C GLY A 113 -0.24 -7.21 14.38
N LEU A 114 -0.62 -5.95 14.09
CA LEU A 114 -1.52 -5.17 14.94
C LEU A 114 -2.87 -5.87 15.15
N LEU A 115 -3.56 -6.25 14.06
CA LEU A 115 -4.86 -6.93 14.14
C LEU A 115 -4.76 -8.26 14.90
N SER A 116 -3.66 -9.01 14.74
CA SER A 116 -3.43 -10.27 15.45
C SER A 116 -3.23 -10.09 16.95
N SER A 117 -2.62 -8.98 17.37
CA SER A 117 -2.41 -8.64 18.79
C SER A 117 -3.69 -8.12 19.46
N ILE A 118 -4.59 -7.51 18.68
CA ILE A 118 -5.82 -6.90 19.18
C ILE A 118 -6.98 -7.91 19.21
N ALA A 119 -7.14 -8.72 18.16
CA ALA A 119 -8.30 -9.62 17.98
C ALA A 119 -8.60 -10.55 19.18
N PRO A 120 -7.60 -11.15 19.87
CA PRO A 120 -7.86 -12.02 21.03
C PRO A 120 -8.45 -11.28 22.23
N ARG A 121 -8.35 -9.95 22.27
CA ARG A 121 -8.81 -9.11 23.38
C ARG A 121 -10.16 -8.44 23.11
N LEU A 122 -10.70 -8.59 21.91
CA LEU A 122 -12.02 -8.06 21.56
C LEU A 122 -13.11 -9.09 21.85
N ALA A 123 -14.25 -8.63 22.35
CA ALA A 123 -15.44 -9.45 22.50
C ALA A 123 -15.92 -9.98 21.13
N GLU A 124 -16.03 -9.07 20.15
CA GLU A 124 -16.42 -9.37 18.77
C GLU A 124 -15.19 -9.40 17.85
N LYS A 125 -14.71 -10.61 17.55
CA LYS A 125 -13.45 -10.84 16.80
C LYS A 125 -13.64 -11.33 15.37
N ASP A 126 -14.82 -11.83 15.01
CA ASP A 126 -15.02 -12.50 13.72
C ASP A 126 -14.79 -11.57 12.53
N LYS A 127 -15.27 -10.33 12.62
CA LYS A 127 -15.04 -9.29 11.60
C LYS A 127 -13.55 -8.92 11.50
N VAL A 128 -12.86 -8.83 12.63
CA VAL A 128 -11.41 -8.55 12.68
C VAL A 128 -10.61 -9.70 12.06
N VAL A 129 -10.99 -10.95 12.32
CA VAL A 129 -10.36 -12.14 11.73
C VAL A 129 -10.58 -12.18 10.22
N ALA A 130 -11.80 -11.87 9.74
CA ALA A 130 -12.09 -11.79 8.32
C ALA A 130 -11.26 -10.69 7.63
N LEU A 131 -11.22 -9.49 8.21
CA LEU A 131 -10.40 -8.37 7.73
C LEU A 131 -8.90 -8.75 7.69
N MET A 132 -8.40 -9.40 8.73
CA MET A 132 -7.01 -9.88 8.79
C MET A 132 -6.70 -10.90 7.69
N SER A 133 -7.68 -11.73 7.31
CA SER A 133 -7.55 -12.66 6.18
C SER A 133 -7.47 -11.91 4.85
N ASP A 134 -8.31 -10.90 4.63
CA ASP A 134 -8.28 -10.10 3.41
C ASP A 134 -6.96 -9.33 3.27
N VAL A 135 -6.44 -8.77 4.36
CA VAL A 135 -5.10 -8.16 4.41
C VAL A 135 -4.01 -9.19 4.09
N ARG A 136 -4.15 -10.45 4.54
CA ARG A 136 -3.21 -11.55 4.21
C ARG A 136 -3.19 -11.84 2.74
N ASP A 137 -4.37 -11.97 2.15
CA ASP A 137 -4.52 -12.33 0.76
C ASP A 137 -3.96 -11.22 -0.13
N LEU A 138 -4.20 -9.96 0.21
CA LEU A 138 -3.59 -8.82 -0.48
C LEU A 138 -2.06 -8.87 -0.38
N LYS A 139 -1.50 -9.09 0.83
CA LYS A 139 -0.05 -9.21 1.03
C LYS A 139 0.57 -10.30 0.15
N ILE A 140 -0.11 -11.45 0.02
CA ILE A 140 0.31 -12.54 -0.85
C ILE A 140 0.33 -12.11 -2.31
N GLN A 141 -0.66 -11.34 -2.80
CA GLN A 141 -0.63 -10.81 -4.16
C GLN A 141 0.52 -9.82 -4.37
N ILE A 142 0.76 -8.91 -3.43
CA ILE A 142 1.90 -7.98 -3.49
C ILE A 142 3.23 -8.76 -3.55
N ALA A 143 3.40 -9.78 -2.72
CA ALA A 143 4.60 -10.61 -2.72
C ALA A 143 4.81 -11.36 -4.05
N LYS A 144 3.73 -11.74 -4.75
CA LYS A 144 3.84 -12.30 -6.10
C LYS A 144 4.34 -11.26 -7.11
N MET A 145 3.81 -10.04 -7.08
CA MET A 145 4.29 -8.95 -7.93
C MET A 145 5.77 -8.61 -7.66
N GLN A 146 6.20 -8.60 -6.39
CA GLN A 146 7.62 -8.42 -6.03
C GLN A 146 8.51 -9.50 -6.66
N LYS A 147 8.10 -10.77 -6.60
CA LYS A 147 8.85 -11.88 -7.19
C LYS A 147 8.95 -11.79 -8.72
N MET A 148 7.95 -11.22 -9.38
CA MET A 148 8.01 -10.98 -10.82
C MET A 148 8.92 -9.79 -11.16
N ASN A 149 9.03 -8.81 -10.26
CA ASN A 149 9.88 -7.63 -10.42
C ASN A 149 11.35 -7.86 -10.07
N GLN A 150 11.65 -8.77 -9.14
CA GLN A 150 13.02 -9.07 -8.71
C GLN A 150 13.57 -10.29 -9.43
N SER A 151 14.57 -10.09 -10.30
CA SER A 151 15.55 -11.13 -10.64
C SER A 151 16.38 -11.42 -9.38
N HIS A 152 15.86 -12.32 -8.54
CA HIS A 152 16.59 -13.07 -7.53
C HIS A 152 17.49 -12.26 -6.58
N ILE A 153 16.92 -11.70 -5.50
CA ILE A 153 17.46 -11.66 -4.11
C ILE A 153 16.31 -11.16 -3.23
N ALA A 154 15.59 -12.09 -2.61
CA ALA A 154 14.61 -11.75 -1.58
C ALA A 154 15.35 -11.63 -0.24
N ALA A 155 15.31 -10.44 0.37
CA ALA A 155 15.65 -10.30 1.78
C ALA A 155 14.64 -11.13 2.61
N PRO A 156 15.09 -11.77 3.71
CA PRO A 156 14.19 -12.59 4.54
C PRO A 156 13.04 -11.73 5.10
N PRO A 157 11.83 -12.31 5.24
CA PRO A 157 10.69 -11.59 5.80
C PRO A 157 11.04 -11.16 7.22
N THR A 158 10.99 -9.85 7.47
CA THR A 158 11.18 -9.30 8.81
C THR A 158 9.92 -9.62 9.60
N SER A 159 9.84 -10.79 10.23
CA SER A 159 8.74 -11.13 11.14
C SER A 159 8.80 -10.27 12.39
N GLY A 160 8.38 -9.01 12.29
CA GLY A 160 8.20 -8.12 13.42
C GLY A 160 6.92 -8.50 14.16
N SER A 161 7.04 -9.29 15.23
CA SER A 161 5.95 -9.43 16.18
C SER A 161 5.66 -8.05 16.79
N VAL A 162 4.44 -7.54 16.59
CA VAL A 162 4.02 -6.26 17.17
C VAL A 162 3.46 -6.51 18.55
N GLU A 163 4.22 -6.18 19.58
CA GLU A 163 3.78 -6.31 20.97
C GLU A 163 3.08 -5.01 21.42
N LEU A 164 1.80 -5.12 21.79
CA LEU A 164 0.99 -3.99 22.24
C LEU A 164 0.76 -4.05 23.74
N ARG A 165 0.87 -2.89 24.41
CA ARG A 165 0.57 -2.72 25.82
C ARG A 165 -0.90 -2.39 26.00
N LEU A 166 -1.70 -3.42 26.30
CA LEU A 166 -3.16 -3.34 26.40
C LEU A 166 -3.62 -3.72 27.82
N PRO A 167 -3.49 -2.80 28.81
CA PRO A 167 -3.80 -3.09 30.21
C PRO A 167 -5.31 -3.18 30.50
N GLY A 168 -6.16 -2.58 29.67
CA GLY A 168 -7.61 -2.56 29.85
C GLY A 168 -8.39 -2.47 28.54
N GLU A 169 -9.71 -2.58 28.67
CA GLU A 169 -10.65 -2.60 27.54
C GLU A 169 -10.65 -1.29 26.74
N PHE A 170 -10.42 -0.16 27.40
CA PHE A 170 -10.34 1.13 26.72
C PHE A 170 -9.12 1.19 25.80
N GLU A 171 -7.95 0.77 26.27
CA GLU A 171 -6.73 0.71 25.46
C GLU A 171 -6.88 -0.29 24.30
N VAL A 172 -7.60 -1.40 24.50
CA VAL A 172 -7.93 -2.34 23.42
C VAL A 172 -8.79 -1.66 22.35
N GLN A 173 -9.85 -0.94 22.74
CA GLN A 173 -10.69 -0.21 21.78
C GLN A 173 -9.94 0.92 21.07
N VAL A 174 -9.08 1.66 21.77
CA VAL A 174 -8.23 2.69 21.16
C VAL A 174 -7.25 2.05 20.18
N ALA A 175 -6.62 0.94 20.53
CA ALA A 175 -5.70 0.24 19.64
C ALA A 175 -6.42 -0.29 18.38
N ALA A 176 -7.61 -0.86 18.55
CA ALA A 176 -8.47 -1.28 17.43
C ALA A 176 -8.81 -0.08 16.54
N HIS A 177 -9.28 1.02 17.13
CA HIS A 177 -9.66 2.22 16.40
C HIS A 177 -8.50 2.78 15.57
N LEU A 178 -7.34 3.00 16.21
CA LEU A 178 -6.17 3.57 15.53
C LEU A 178 -5.63 2.65 14.46
N THR A 179 -5.60 1.33 14.70
CA THR A 179 -5.18 0.35 13.69
C THR A 179 -6.10 0.37 12.48
N LEU A 180 -7.42 0.46 12.67
CA LEU A 180 -8.40 0.50 11.57
C LEU A 180 -8.33 1.81 10.78
N VAL A 181 -8.16 2.95 11.45
CA VAL A 181 -7.96 4.25 10.80
C VAL A 181 -6.67 4.27 9.99
N GLN A 182 -5.57 3.79 10.57
CA GLN A 182 -4.27 3.68 9.92
C GLN A 182 -4.33 2.74 8.71
N LEU A 183 -5.00 1.60 8.85
CA LEU A 183 -5.22 0.66 7.74
C LEU A 183 -6.05 1.30 6.63
N GLN A 184 -7.09 2.07 6.96
CA GLN A 184 -7.92 2.73 5.96
C GLN A 184 -7.11 3.73 5.13
N ALA A 185 -6.35 4.60 5.78
CA ALA A 185 -5.49 5.57 5.11
C ALA A 185 -4.47 4.86 4.21
N PHE A 186 -3.80 3.83 4.75
CA PHE A 186 -2.83 3.04 4.01
C PHE A 186 -3.46 2.30 2.82
N SER A 187 -4.65 1.71 2.98
CA SER A 187 -5.37 1.03 1.89
C SER A 187 -5.79 2.00 0.78
N TRP A 188 -6.12 3.26 1.09
CA TRP A 188 -6.32 4.28 0.08
C TRP A 188 -5.04 4.59 -0.71
N ASP A 189 -3.90 4.65 -0.03
CA ASP A 189 -2.60 4.86 -0.68
C ASP A 189 -2.22 3.66 -1.55
N VAL A 190 -2.48 2.43 -1.08
CA VAL A 190 -2.33 1.20 -1.88
C VAL A 190 -3.21 1.26 -3.12
N ALA A 191 -4.49 1.61 -2.98
CA ALA A 191 -5.40 1.73 -4.11
C ALA A 191 -4.90 2.77 -5.14
N ARG A 192 -4.39 3.91 -4.67
CA ARG A 192 -3.81 4.96 -5.53
C ARG A 192 -2.58 4.44 -6.28
N CYS A 193 -1.67 3.77 -5.59
CA CYS A 193 -0.47 3.24 -6.21
C CYS A 193 -0.80 2.12 -7.21
N LEU A 194 -1.68 1.17 -6.87
CA LEU A 194 -2.10 0.12 -7.80
C LEU A 194 -2.76 0.70 -9.06
N ARG A 195 -3.57 1.76 -8.95
CA ARG A 195 -4.13 2.45 -10.12
C ARG A 195 -3.05 3.05 -11.03
N SER A 196 -1.97 3.57 -10.48
CA SER A 196 -0.87 4.10 -11.31
C SER A 196 -0.11 3.03 -12.10
N LEU A 197 -0.29 1.76 -11.76
CA LEU A 197 0.29 0.60 -12.46
C LEU A 197 -0.68 -0.01 -13.49
N ASP A 198 -1.93 0.46 -13.52
CA ASP A 198 -2.96 0.00 -14.44
C ASP A 198 -2.83 0.74 -15.76
N ARG A 199 -2.81 -0.01 -16.87
CA ARG A 199 -2.69 0.55 -18.22
C ARG A 199 -4.00 1.11 -18.76
N SER A 200 -5.14 0.77 -18.17
CA SER A 200 -6.44 1.28 -18.60
C SER A 200 -6.65 2.78 -18.37
N ALA A 201 -5.78 3.44 -17.59
CA ALA A 201 -5.85 4.87 -17.31
C ALA A 201 -5.15 5.75 -18.37
N GLY A 202 -4.51 5.16 -19.39
CA GLY A 202 -3.68 5.86 -20.37
C GLY A 202 -4.32 6.16 -21.73
N ASP A 203 -5.48 5.59 -22.05
CA ASP A 203 -6.10 5.71 -23.39
C ASP A 203 -7.17 6.80 -23.52
N ASP A 204 -7.46 7.57 -22.46
CA ASP A 204 -8.52 8.60 -22.48
C ASP A 204 -8.07 9.97 -23.02
N ASN A 205 -6.86 10.10 -23.59
CA ASN A 205 -6.37 11.37 -24.12
C ASN A 205 -5.77 11.28 -25.53
N GLN A 206 -6.54 10.72 -26.47
CA GLN A 206 -6.42 11.05 -27.89
C GLN A 206 -7.77 10.81 -28.59
N SER A 207 -8.58 11.87 -28.69
CA SER A 207 -9.68 12.01 -29.64
C SER A 207 -9.46 13.28 -30.45
#